data_AF-H1Y0J1-F1
#
_entry.id   AF-H1Y0J1-F1
#
_cell.length_a   1.000
_cell.length_b   1.000
_cell.length_c   1.000
_cell.angle_alpha   90.00
_cell.angle_beta   90.00
_cell.angle_gamma   90.00
#
_symmetry.space_group_name_H-M   'P 1'
#
loop_
_entity.id
_entity.type
_entity.pdbx_description
1 polymer ?
#
loop_
_entity_poly.entity_id
_entity_poly.type
_entity_poly.pdbx_seq_one_letter_code
_entity_poly.pdbx_strand_id
1 'polypeptide(L)'
;MIKLKGTENKKVLKRRRLLYILVTSLIFEGLIRKLTPSFLGLPIFFFKDILCIIALFSIANDDLKGNALKINKYWKIVFVAFIPLVVNTGFLDPVLAPFALKQYLLYVVVAILVPLSFPSGQEEAFNRFVSFFTLMLIPTALIAMLQNALPSSNWLNLSTDGSNLEAFSAEGYLRVSSTFSFNAQYAFFLNVVACFLGVRLFLIPTYKSRFWNFVKKYSIPFMVISLIIGSFITGSRAAVYGSALCLFIGIIFLGIKSPKVVLGKGVVAIVFLVISLTALQALKPEFFAAFNKRSENSSEYSSNDELAGRVKGNFFNWTNWIFDVDLKETILGKGLAVMSNGSDKFSSYAYSIRSGQHIWTETDMATTVWEGGIYLLILWYGFRIGVIIFCYRIWKSLKEKKFGFAVSFLMGFLIVTGIGGTLSIQPPLSIWWWMCVGAIITIKNFDKRKIQAPFTKQIPNANNMPQIYNV
;
A
#
# COMPACT_ATOMS: atom_id res chain seq x y z
N MET A 1 15.42 24.76 32.10
CA MET A 1 13.95 24.85 32.17
C MET A 1 13.34 23.74 31.30
N ILE A 2 13.10 22.56 31.90
CA ILE A 2 12.57 21.36 31.23
C ILE A 2 11.05 21.38 31.44
N LYS A 3 10.35 22.18 30.65
CA LYS A 3 8.90 22.08 30.47
C LYS A 3 8.69 21.96 28.98
N LEU A 4 8.43 20.76 28.49
CA LEU A 4 7.47 20.53 27.41
C LEU A 4 7.01 19.06 27.48
N LYS A 5 6.13 18.73 28.44
CA LYS A 5 4.93 17.95 28.10
C LYS A 5 4.14 18.85 27.14
N GLY A 6 4.67 19.01 25.93
CA GLY A 6 4.18 19.94 24.94
C GLY A 6 2.79 19.45 24.56
N THR A 7 1.81 20.32 24.71
CA THR A 7 0.52 20.19 24.07
C THR A 7 0.79 19.81 22.62
N GLU A 8 0.54 18.53 22.29
CA GLU A 8 0.72 18.04 20.95
C GLU A 8 -0.06 18.97 20.03
N ASN A 9 0.61 19.54 19.03
CA ASN A 9 -0.01 20.53 18.15
C ASN A 9 -1.32 19.93 17.61
N LYS A 10 -2.46 20.57 17.92
CA LYS A 10 -3.80 20.07 17.57
C LYS A 10 -3.90 19.68 16.10
N LYS A 11 -3.17 20.37 15.20
CA LYS A 11 -3.08 20.04 13.76
C LYS A 11 -2.46 18.65 13.51
N VAL A 12 -1.35 18.33 14.17
CA VAL A 12 -0.66 17.03 14.03
C VAL A 12 -1.57 15.89 14.50
N LEU A 13 -2.26 16.08 15.63
CA LEU A 13 -3.18 15.07 16.15
C LEU A 13 -4.37 14.84 15.21
N LYS A 14 -4.97 15.91 14.65
CA LYS A 14 -6.06 15.80 13.67
C LYS A 14 -5.63 15.03 12.42
N ARG A 15 -4.45 15.33 11.86
CA ARG A 15 -3.91 14.63 10.68
C ARG A 15 -3.62 13.17 10.96
N ARG A 16 -3.04 12.88 12.12
CA ARG A 16 -2.84 11.50 12.55
C ARG A 16 -4.18 10.76 12.63
N ARG A 17 -5.19 11.31 13.31
CA ARG A 17 -6.53 10.70 13.37
C ARG A 17 -7.10 10.46 11.98
N LEU A 18 -6.98 11.44 11.08
CA LEU A 18 -7.42 11.29 9.69
C LEU A 18 -6.73 10.11 8.99
N LEU A 19 -5.41 9.94 9.16
CA LEU A 19 -4.68 8.81 8.60
C LEU A 19 -5.11 7.47 9.20
N TYR A 20 -5.35 7.39 10.52
CA TYR A 20 -5.90 6.18 11.14
C TYR A 20 -7.29 5.84 10.60
N ILE A 21 -8.18 6.84 10.47
CA ILE A 21 -9.52 6.66 9.91
C ILE A 21 -9.42 6.18 8.46
N LEU A 22 -8.54 6.78 7.65
CA LEU A 22 -8.30 6.38 6.27
C LEU A 22 -7.88 4.91 6.20
N VAL A 23 -6.86 4.51 6.97
CA VAL A 23 -6.36 3.12 6.99
C VAL A 23 -7.46 2.15 7.44
N THR A 24 -8.16 2.45 8.53
CA THR A 24 -9.26 1.59 9.02
C THR A 24 -10.38 1.49 7.99
N SER A 25 -10.75 2.60 7.35
CA SER A 25 -11.80 2.60 6.33
C SER A 25 -11.45 1.72 5.13
N LEU A 26 -10.18 1.70 4.72
CA LEU A 26 -9.71 0.85 3.62
C LEU A 26 -9.72 -0.64 3.98
N ILE A 27 -9.33 -0.97 5.22
CA ILE A 27 -9.27 -2.35 5.69
C ILE A 27 -10.69 -2.92 5.84
N PHE A 28 -11.61 -2.16 6.45
CA PHE A 28 -12.95 -2.65 6.77
C PHE A 28 -14.04 -2.24 5.76
N GLU A 29 -13.67 -1.63 4.61
CA GLU A 29 -14.63 -1.12 3.61
C GLU A 29 -15.65 -2.19 3.19
N GLY A 30 -15.15 -3.38 2.81
CA GLY A 30 -15.99 -4.46 2.29
C GLY A 30 -16.93 -5.02 3.35
N LEU A 31 -16.42 -5.24 4.56
CA LEU A 31 -17.24 -5.72 5.68
C LEU A 31 -18.34 -4.72 6.03
N ILE A 32 -18.01 -3.43 6.12
CA ILE A 32 -18.99 -2.38 6.43
C ILE A 32 -20.05 -2.33 5.32
N ARG A 33 -19.66 -2.38 4.03
CA ARG A 33 -20.60 -2.38 2.90
C ARG A 33 -21.58 -3.56 2.93
N LYS A 34 -21.13 -4.75 3.38
CA LYS A 34 -22.01 -5.93 3.54
C LYS A 34 -22.97 -5.81 4.72
N LEU A 35 -22.58 -5.10 5.78
CA LEU A 35 -23.40 -4.92 6.98
C LEU A 35 -24.41 -3.77 6.84
N THR A 36 -24.17 -2.84 5.92
CA THR A 36 -25.05 -1.69 5.69
C THR A 36 -26.06 -1.93 4.56
N PRO A 37 -27.20 -1.24 4.56
CA PRO A 37 -28.11 -1.21 3.42
C PRO A 37 -27.42 -0.85 2.10
N SER A 38 -27.89 -1.43 0.99
CA SER A 38 -27.28 -1.28 -0.35
C SER A 38 -27.11 0.17 -0.80
N PHE A 39 -28.03 1.07 -0.42
CA PHE A 39 -27.96 2.50 -0.75
C PHE A 39 -26.76 3.22 -0.09
N LEU A 40 -26.22 2.71 1.02
CA LEU A 40 -25.00 3.23 1.66
C LEU A 40 -23.72 2.66 1.04
N GLY A 41 -23.81 1.60 0.25
CA GLY A 41 -22.66 0.90 -0.30
C GLY A 41 -21.76 1.79 -1.17
N LEU A 42 -22.34 2.71 -1.93
CA LEU A 42 -21.60 3.67 -2.77
C LEU A 42 -20.97 4.80 -1.95
N PRO A 43 -21.68 5.49 -1.03
CA PRO A 43 -21.06 6.42 -0.08
C PRO A 43 -19.88 5.83 0.69
N ILE A 44 -20.00 4.60 1.21
CA ILE A 44 -18.91 3.93 1.93
C ILE A 44 -17.72 3.67 1.00
N PHE A 45 -17.97 3.24 -0.24
CA PHE A 45 -16.93 3.07 -1.24
C PHE A 45 -16.17 4.38 -1.52
N PHE A 46 -16.85 5.52 -1.60
CA PHE A 46 -16.21 6.83 -1.82
C PHE A 46 -15.65 7.48 -0.54
N PHE A 47 -15.88 6.91 0.63
CA PHE A 47 -15.47 7.53 1.89
C PHE A 47 -13.97 7.81 1.97
N LYS A 48 -13.13 6.87 1.48
CA LYS A 48 -11.67 7.06 1.37
C LYS A 48 -11.27 8.28 0.53
N ASP A 49 -12.05 8.59 -0.51
CA ASP A 49 -11.78 9.72 -1.40
C ASP A 49 -12.08 11.03 -0.70
N ILE A 50 -13.21 11.09 0.03
CA ILE A 50 -13.58 12.21 0.88
C ILE A 50 -12.49 12.46 1.93
N LEU A 51 -11.97 11.42 2.58
CA LEU A 51 -10.87 11.55 3.54
C LEU A 51 -9.58 12.11 2.90
N CYS A 52 -9.26 11.71 1.67
CA CYS A 52 -8.12 12.25 0.92
C CYS A 52 -8.33 13.71 0.52
N ILE A 53 -9.56 14.10 0.16
CA ILE A 53 -9.93 15.50 -0.12
C ILE A 53 -9.80 16.35 1.16
N ILE A 54 -10.30 15.86 2.31
CA ILE A 54 -10.12 16.53 3.61
C ILE A 54 -8.62 16.66 3.93
N ALA A 55 -7.83 15.62 3.66
CA ALA A 55 -6.38 15.68 3.84
C ALA A 55 -5.75 16.77 2.97
N LEU A 56 -6.17 16.87 1.70
CA LEU A 56 -5.70 17.87 0.75
C LEU A 56 -5.96 19.29 1.26
N PHE A 57 -7.20 19.59 1.68
CA PHE A 57 -7.53 20.89 2.27
C PHE A 57 -6.73 21.16 3.55
N SER A 58 -6.48 20.13 4.38
CA SER A 58 -5.67 20.28 5.59
C SER A 58 -4.20 20.59 5.32
N ILE A 59 -3.72 20.33 4.09
CA ILE A 59 -2.33 20.47 3.64
C ILE A 59 -2.15 21.73 2.78
N ALA A 60 -3.20 22.19 2.10
CA ALA A 60 -3.13 23.30 1.14
C ALA A 60 -2.53 24.60 1.75
N ASN A 61 -2.78 24.84 3.04
CA ASN A 61 -2.33 26.04 3.76
C ASN A 61 -1.08 25.80 4.63
N ASP A 62 -0.39 24.68 4.46
CA ASP A 62 0.81 24.36 5.23
C ASP A 62 2.11 24.78 4.53
N ASP A 63 3.05 25.29 5.32
CA ASP A 63 4.43 25.50 4.88
C ASP A 63 5.18 24.17 4.83
N LEU A 64 5.09 23.48 3.69
CA LEU A 64 5.76 22.21 3.45
C LEU A 64 7.27 22.39 3.37
N LYS A 65 8.02 21.53 4.08
CA LYS A 65 9.48 21.58 4.13
C LYS A 65 10.13 20.29 3.65
N GLY A 66 11.37 20.41 3.17
CA GLY A 66 12.25 19.29 2.85
C GLY A 66 11.68 18.35 1.78
N ASN A 67 11.63 17.06 2.10
CA ASN A 67 11.24 16.02 1.14
C ASN A 67 9.73 16.01 0.84
N ALA A 68 8.88 16.45 1.76
CA ALA A 68 7.45 16.58 1.52
C ALA A 68 7.15 17.69 0.49
N LEU A 69 7.87 18.82 0.57
CA LEU A 69 7.80 19.88 -0.43
C LEU A 69 8.22 19.40 -1.82
N LYS A 70 9.27 18.57 -1.91
CA LYS A 70 9.73 18.02 -3.19
C LYS A 70 8.67 17.16 -3.87
N ILE A 71 8.03 16.24 -3.12
CA ILE A 71 6.91 15.45 -3.64
C ILE A 71 5.75 16.34 -4.07
N ASN A 72 5.40 17.36 -3.27
CA ASN A 72 4.34 18.31 -3.64
C ASN A 72 4.66 19.07 -4.95
N LYS A 73 5.92 19.46 -5.16
CA LYS A 73 6.36 20.11 -6.41
C LYS A 73 6.23 19.16 -7.60
N TYR A 74 6.69 17.92 -7.49
CA TYR A 74 6.53 16.93 -8.56
C TYR A 74 5.06 16.65 -8.85
N TRP A 75 4.25 16.53 -7.81
CA TRP A 75 2.81 16.34 -7.95
C TRP A 75 2.14 17.50 -8.70
N LYS A 76 2.47 18.75 -8.38
CA LYS A 76 1.95 19.93 -9.10
C LYS A 76 2.35 19.95 -10.57
N ILE A 77 3.60 19.61 -10.88
CA ILE A 77 4.08 19.53 -12.28
C ILE A 77 3.28 18.47 -13.04
N VAL A 78 3.12 17.28 -12.46
CA VAL A 78 2.34 16.19 -13.06
C VAL A 78 0.87 16.60 -13.18
N PHE A 79 0.29 17.25 -12.18
CA PHE A 79 -1.09 17.73 -12.24
C PHE A 79 -1.32 18.67 -13.43
N VAL A 80 -0.41 19.61 -13.67
CA VAL A 80 -0.49 20.51 -14.84
C VAL A 80 -0.34 19.72 -16.15
N ALA A 81 0.57 18.76 -16.20
CA ALA A 81 0.76 17.90 -17.38
C ALA A 81 -0.44 16.98 -17.66
N PHE A 82 -1.31 16.71 -16.68
CA PHE A 82 -2.54 15.95 -16.88
C PHE A 82 -3.67 16.79 -17.52
N ILE A 83 -3.58 18.12 -17.54
CA ILE A 83 -4.66 19.00 -18.01
C ILE A 83 -5.12 18.63 -19.44
N PRO A 84 -4.25 18.41 -20.45
CA PRO A 84 -4.70 18.03 -21.79
C PRO A 84 -5.52 16.74 -21.82
N LEU A 85 -5.12 15.73 -21.04
CA LEU A 85 -5.85 14.46 -20.96
C LEU A 85 -7.20 14.61 -20.26
N VAL A 86 -7.25 15.43 -19.21
CA VAL A 86 -8.49 15.72 -18.47
C VAL A 86 -9.46 16.50 -19.34
N VAL A 87 -8.98 17.48 -20.11
CA VAL A 87 -9.78 18.23 -21.08
C VAL A 87 -10.30 17.30 -22.19
N ASN A 88 -9.44 16.46 -22.77
CA ASN A 88 -9.86 15.46 -23.76
C ASN A 88 -10.94 14.52 -23.21
N THR A 89 -10.75 14.02 -21.99
CA THR A 89 -11.74 13.18 -21.30
C THR A 89 -13.03 13.93 -21.04
N GLY A 90 -12.98 15.21 -20.65
CA GLY A 90 -14.16 16.03 -20.40
C GLY A 90 -15.01 16.29 -21.65
N PHE A 91 -14.39 16.34 -22.83
CA PHE A 91 -15.14 16.41 -24.10
C PHE A 91 -15.84 15.08 -24.46
N LEU A 92 -15.32 13.94 -24.01
CA LEU A 92 -15.94 12.63 -24.20
C LEU A 92 -17.06 12.40 -23.17
N ASP A 93 -16.75 12.62 -21.90
CA ASP A 93 -17.68 12.53 -20.78
C ASP A 93 -17.20 13.43 -19.61
N PRO A 94 -17.90 14.53 -19.31
CA PRO A 94 -17.56 15.44 -18.22
C PRO A 94 -17.49 14.79 -16.83
N VAL A 95 -18.21 13.68 -16.61
CA VAL A 95 -18.23 12.97 -15.32
C VAL A 95 -16.96 12.14 -15.13
N LEU A 96 -16.36 11.64 -16.22
CA LEU A 96 -15.12 10.88 -16.15
C LEU A 96 -13.91 11.75 -15.81
N ALA A 97 -13.88 13.02 -16.21
CA ALA A 97 -12.77 13.94 -15.94
C ALA A 97 -12.39 14.07 -14.43
N PRO A 98 -13.31 14.40 -13.50
CA PRO A 98 -12.99 14.45 -12.07
C PRO A 98 -12.68 13.06 -11.50
N PHE A 99 -13.29 12.01 -12.04
CA PHE A 99 -13.03 10.64 -11.61
C PHE A 99 -11.62 10.17 -12.00
N ALA A 100 -11.13 10.59 -13.17
CA ALA A 100 -9.75 10.42 -13.60
C ALA A 100 -8.75 11.16 -12.72
N LEU A 101 -9.04 12.43 -12.36
CA LEU A 101 -8.21 13.17 -11.41
C LEU A 101 -8.11 12.45 -10.06
N LYS A 102 -9.23 11.89 -9.56
CA LYS A 102 -9.23 11.03 -8.38
C LYS A 102 -8.27 9.84 -8.56
N GLN A 103 -8.42 9.13 -9.66
CA GLN A 103 -7.75 7.86 -9.92
C GLN A 103 -6.22 8.00 -10.03
N TYR A 104 -5.74 9.03 -10.72
CA TYR A 104 -4.31 9.23 -10.98
C TYR A 104 -3.63 10.16 -9.96
N LEU A 105 -4.32 11.19 -9.45
CA LEU A 105 -3.64 12.31 -8.78
C LEU A 105 -4.06 12.53 -7.33
N LEU A 106 -5.27 12.16 -6.91
CA LEU A 106 -5.76 12.47 -5.56
C LEU A 106 -4.92 11.79 -4.47
N TYR A 107 -4.59 10.51 -4.63
CA TYR A 107 -3.96 9.72 -3.57
C TYR A 107 -2.51 10.10 -3.27
N VAL A 108 -1.86 10.91 -4.12
CA VAL A 108 -0.53 11.48 -3.86
C VAL A 108 -0.51 12.27 -2.55
N VAL A 109 -1.65 12.84 -2.16
CA VAL A 109 -1.82 13.56 -0.90
C VAL A 109 -1.40 12.73 0.31
N VAL A 110 -1.55 11.40 0.27
CA VAL A 110 -1.20 10.49 1.38
C VAL A 110 0.32 10.51 1.64
N ALA A 111 1.13 10.61 0.59
CA ALA A 111 2.58 10.71 0.73
C ALA A 111 3.05 11.99 1.43
N ILE A 112 2.23 13.04 1.39
CA ILE A 112 2.47 14.32 2.09
C ILE A 112 1.85 14.25 3.50
N LEU A 113 0.67 13.65 3.65
CA LEU A 113 -0.06 13.54 4.92
C LEU A 113 0.73 12.75 5.97
N VAL A 114 1.37 11.65 5.59
CA VAL A 114 2.11 10.78 6.53
C VAL A 114 3.25 11.52 7.24
N PRO A 115 4.20 12.20 6.57
CA PRO A 115 5.27 12.93 7.26
C PRO A 115 4.79 14.16 8.04
N LEU A 116 3.63 14.73 7.70
CA LEU A 116 3.01 15.78 8.51
C LEU A 116 2.27 15.24 9.75
N SER A 117 1.81 13.99 9.71
CA SER A 117 1.18 13.29 10.84
C SER A 117 2.17 12.78 11.86
N PHE A 118 3.42 12.59 11.44
CA PHE A 118 4.53 12.11 12.26
C PHE A 118 5.78 12.99 12.06
N PRO A 119 5.73 14.28 12.46
CA PRO A 119 6.86 15.18 12.32
C PRO A 119 8.09 14.71 13.10
N SER A 120 9.24 15.31 12.80
CA SER A 120 10.51 15.04 13.48
C SER A 120 10.36 15.03 15.00
N GLY A 121 10.78 13.94 15.63
CA GLY A 121 10.68 13.76 17.08
C GLY A 121 9.45 12.98 17.57
N GLN A 122 8.56 12.58 16.67
CA GLN A 122 7.42 11.71 16.98
C GLN A 122 7.62 10.26 16.51
N GLU A 123 8.85 9.74 16.63
CA GLU A 123 9.19 8.36 16.26
C GLU A 123 8.29 7.33 16.98
N GLU A 124 8.01 7.54 18.26
CA GLU A 124 7.14 6.64 19.03
C GLU A 124 5.69 6.62 18.50
N ALA A 125 5.15 7.76 18.07
CA ALA A 125 3.81 7.81 17.49
C ALA A 125 3.76 7.10 16.13
N PHE A 126 4.81 7.24 15.31
CA PHE A 126 4.93 6.50 14.06
C PHE A 126 5.04 4.99 14.30
N ASN A 127 5.84 4.56 15.28
CA ASN A 127 5.96 3.14 15.63
C ASN A 127 4.65 2.56 16.16
N ARG A 128 3.84 3.35 16.88
CA ARG A 128 2.47 2.98 17.25
C ARG A 128 1.55 2.83 16.04
N PHE A 129 1.68 3.69 15.04
CA PHE A 129 0.94 3.56 13.78
C PHE A 129 1.35 2.31 12.99
N VAL A 130 2.64 2.05 12.84
CA VAL A 130 3.15 0.81 12.21
C VAL A 130 2.66 -0.43 12.97
N SER A 131 2.67 -0.39 14.30
CA SER A 131 2.18 -1.49 15.13
C SER A 131 0.68 -1.71 14.95
N PHE A 132 -0.12 -0.64 14.96
CA PHE A 132 -1.55 -0.69 14.66
C PHE A 132 -1.81 -1.29 13.28
N PHE A 133 -1.15 -0.79 12.24
CA PHE A 133 -1.35 -1.24 10.86
C PHE A 133 -1.01 -2.72 10.68
N THR A 134 0.10 -3.17 11.27
CA THR A 134 0.51 -4.59 11.24
C THR A 134 -0.38 -5.49 12.09
N LEU A 135 -0.92 -5.00 13.22
CA LEU A 135 -1.86 -5.76 14.04
C LEU A 135 -3.20 -5.99 13.34
N MET A 136 -3.60 -5.13 12.40
CA MET A 136 -4.82 -5.35 11.61
C MET A 136 -4.78 -6.61 10.76
N LEU A 137 -3.59 -7.17 10.53
CA LEU A 137 -3.45 -8.47 9.88
C LEU A 137 -4.17 -9.61 10.62
N ILE A 138 -4.22 -9.55 11.95
CA ILE A 138 -4.85 -10.58 12.79
C ILE A 138 -6.37 -10.63 12.55
N PRO A 139 -7.16 -9.54 12.77
CA PRO A 139 -8.59 -9.59 12.51
C PRO A 139 -8.90 -9.88 11.03
N THR A 140 -8.10 -9.39 10.07
CA THR A 140 -8.34 -9.74 8.66
C THR A 140 -8.10 -11.22 8.38
N ALA A 141 -7.06 -11.83 8.95
CA ALA A 141 -6.82 -13.26 8.79
C ALA A 141 -7.91 -14.11 9.45
N LEU A 142 -8.38 -13.72 10.64
CA LEU A 142 -9.49 -14.41 11.32
C LEU A 142 -10.79 -14.36 10.52
N ILE A 143 -11.15 -13.20 9.96
CA ILE A 143 -12.32 -13.09 9.08
C ILE A 143 -12.15 -13.93 7.81
N ALA A 144 -10.94 -14.00 7.24
CA ALA A 144 -10.66 -14.85 6.09
C ALA A 144 -10.81 -16.35 6.42
N MET A 145 -10.35 -16.77 7.60
CA MET A 145 -10.55 -18.14 8.10
C MET A 145 -12.03 -18.45 8.29
N LEU A 146 -12.80 -17.51 8.84
CA LEU A 146 -14.24 -17.66 9.00
C LEU A 146 -14.95 -17.76 7.64
N GLN A 147 -14.59 -16.91 6.67
CA GLN A 147 -15.12 -16.99 5.31
C GLN A 147 -14.86 -18.35 4.65
N ASN A 148 -13.65 -18.88 4.81
CA ASN A 148 -13.28 -20.20 4.26
C ASN A 148 -14.03 -21.36 4.92
N ALA A 149 -14.42 -21.22 6.19
CA ALA A 149 -15.16 -22.23 6.93
C ALA A 149 -16.68 -22.18 6.70
N LEU A 150 -17.19 -21.11 6.08
CA LEU A 150 -18.61 -20.89 5.82
C LEU A 150 -18.97 -21.23 4.36
N PRO A 151 -20.22 -21.62 4.07
CA PRO A 151 -20.67 -21.88 2.70
C PRO A 151 -20.61 -20.63 1.81
N SER A 152 -20.50 -20.80 0.50
CA SER A 152 -20.49 -19.70 -0.49
C SER A 152 -21.73 -18.79 -0.40
N SER A 153 -22.88 -19.38 -0.03
CA SER A 153 -24.16 -18.69 0.16
C SER A 153 -24.24 -17.84 1.43
N ASN A 154 -23.29 -17.96 2.36
CA ASN A 154 -23.28 -17.15 3.57
C ASN A 154 -23.08 -15.67 3.22
N TRP A 155 -23.79 -14.76 3.89
CA TRP A 155 -23.71 -13.31 3.65
C TRP A 155 -22.27 -12.76 3.70
N LEU A 156 -21.39 -13.36 4.51
CA LEU A 156 -19.99 -12.96 4.61
C LEU A 156 -19.19 -13.32 3.34
N ASN A 157 -19.65 -14.32 2.60
CA ASN A 157 -19.08 -14.84 1.35
C ASN A 157 -19.78 -14.33 0.09
N LEU A 158 -20.87 -13.58 0.22
CA LEU A 158 -21.47 -12.84 -0.89
C LEU A 158 -20.61 -11.62 -1.26
N SER A 159 -20.75 -11.14 -2.49
CA SER A 159 -20.16 -9.88 -2.90
C SER A 159 -20.83 -8.70 -2.16
N THR A 160 -20.29 -7.49 -2.31
CA THR A 160 -20.89 -6.29 -1.70
C THR A 160 -22.25 -5.88 -2.28
N ASP A 161 -22.68 -6.46 -3.41
CA ASP A 161 -24.02 -6.26 -3.97
C ASP A 161 -24.96 -7.44 -3.71
N GLY A 162 -24.51 -8.45 -2.97
CA GLY A 162 -25.28 -9.65 -2.63
C GLY A 162 -25.17 -10.77 -3.68
N SER A 163 -24.49 -10.54 -4.80
CA SER A 163 -24.26 -11.61 -5.78
C SER A 163 -23.37 -12.72 -5.22
N ASN A 164 -23.63 -13.94 -5.69
CA ASN A 164 -22.84 -15.11 -5.34
C ASN A 164 -21.44 -15.01 -5.98
N LEU A 165 -20.39 -15.24 -5.18
CA LEU A 165 -18.99 -15.23 -5.63
C LEU A 165 -18.54 -16.58 -6.23
N GLU A 166 -19.44 -17.53 -6.47
CA GLU A 166 -19.12 -18.81 -7.10
C GLU A 166 -18.45 -18.69 -8.46
N ALA A 167 -18.79 -17.66 -9.25
CA ALA A 167 -18.09 -17.37 -10.52
C ALA A 167 -16.61 -17.00 -10.31
N PHE A 168 -16.22 -16.63 -9.09
CA PHE A 168 -14.83 -16.38 -8.69
C PHE A 168 -14.23 -17.55 -7.89
N SER A 169 -14.91 -18.69 -7.81
CA SER A 169 -14.36 -19.91 -7.22
C SER A 169 -13.33 -20.55 -8.15
N ALA A 170 -12.28 -21.12 -7.57
CA ALA A 170 -11.37 -21.98 -8.30
C ALA A 170 -11.84 -23.42 -8.12
N GLU A 171 -12.67 -23.92 -9.04
CA GLU A 171 -13.19 -25.30 -9.03
C GLU A 171 -13.87 -25.68 -7.70
N GLY A 172 -14.80 -24.84 -7.25
CA GLY A 172 -15.54 -25.08 -6.01
C GLY A 172 -14.84 -24.56 -4.75
N TYR A 173 -13.57 -24.13 -4.82
CA TYR A 173 -12.92 -23.44 -3.71
C TYR A 173 -13.19 -21.93 -3.75
N LEU A 174 -13.84 -21.42 -2.71
CA LEU A 174 -14.15 -20.02 -2.57
C LEU A 174 -12.89 -19.17 -2.38
N ARG A 175 -12.77 -18.09 -3.16
CA ARG A 175 -11.74 -17.06 -2.94
C ARG A 175 -12.22 -16.04 -1.92
N VAL A 176 -11.57 -16.03 -0.75
CA VAL A 176 -11.95 -15.10 0.33
C VAL A 176 -11.36 -13.70 0.12
N SER A 177 -12.13 -12.66 0.45
CA SER A 177 -11.70 -11.25 0.39
C SER A 177 -11.47 -10.64 1.78
N SER A 178 -11.66 -11.42 2.84
CA SER A 178 -11.66 -10.96 4.23
C SER A 178 -12.65 -9.79 4.41
N THR A 179 -12.16 -8.71 5.01
CA THR A 179 -12.86 -7.46 5.29
C THR A 179 -12.90 -6.50 4.09
N PHE A 180 -12.28 -6.88 2.96
CA PHE A 180 -12.18 -6.04 1.76
C PHE A 180 -13.31 -6.32 0.76
N SER A 181 -13.63 -5.32 -0.05
CA SER A 181 -14.66 -5.41 -1.10
C SER A 181 -14.28 -6.41 -2.20
N PHE A 182 -12.97 -6.61 -2.44
CA PHE A 182 -12.46 -7.49 -3.49
C PHE A 182 -11.24 -8.28 -3.00
N ASN A 183 -11.07 -9.51 -3.50
CA ASN A 183 -9.90 -10.35 -3.21
C ASN A 183 -8.57 -9.66 -3.59
N ALA A 184 -8.54 -8.92 -4.70
CA ALA A 184 -7.36 -8.16 -5.12
C ALA A 184 -6.93 -7.11 -4.07
N GLN A 185 -7.89 -6.39 -3.48
CA GLN A 185 -7.60 -5.40 -2.44
C GLN A 185 -6.99 -6.04 -1.19
N TYR A 186 -7.50 -7.22 -0.80
CA TYR A 186 -6.94 -7.97 0.30
C TYR A 186 -5.51 -8.45 0.00
N ALA A 187 -5.28 -9.00 -1.20
CA ALA A 187 -3.94 -9.40 -1.65
C ALA A 187 -2.94 -8.23 -1.58
N PHE A 188 -3.34 -7.04 -2.04
CA PHE A 188 -2.50 -5.85 -1.97
C PHE A 188 -2.26 -5.36 -0.55
N PHE A 189 -3.25 -5.47 0.34
CA PHE A 189 -3.07 -5.21 1.77
C PHE A 189 -2.02 -6.16 2.38
N LEU A 190 -2.08 -7.46 2.05
CA LEU A 190 -1.11 -8.45 2.52
C LEU A 190 0.32 -8.11 2.05
N ASN A 191 0.46 -7.68 0.79
CA ASN A 191 1.75 -7.27 0.23
C ASN A 191 2.34 -6.07 0.98
N VAL A 192 1.55 -5.02 1.21
CA VAL A 192 2.04 -3.82 1.93
C VAL A 192 2.29 -4.10 3.40
N VAL A 193 1.41 -4.87 4.07
CA VAL A 193 1.55 -5.16 5.50
C VAL A 193 2.73 -6.10 5.78
N ALA A 194 3.09 -6.98 4.84
CA ALA A 194 4.34 -7.76 4.89
C ALA A 194 5.57 -6.83 4.99
N CYS A 195 5.61 -5.78 4.16
CA CYS A 195 6.69 -4.79 4.21
C CYS A 195 6.67 -3.96 5.51
N PHE A 196 5.49 -3.57 6.01
CA PHE A 196 5.37 -2.86 7.29
C PHE A 196 5.69 -3.77 8.50
N LEU A 197 5.48 -5.09 8.39
CA LEU A 197 5.97 -6.06 9.37
C LEU A 197 7.50 -6.06 9.38
N GLY A 198 8.13 -6.03 8.21
CA GLY A 198 9.57 -5.77 8.06
C GLY A 198 10.02 -4.47 8.75
N VAL A 199 9.33 -3.35 8.51
CA VAL A 199 9.58 -2.06 9.20
C VAL A 199 9.51 -2.24 10.72
N ARG A 200 8.50 -2.92 11.23
CA ARG A 200 8.28 -3.14 12.67
C ARG A 200 9.39 -3.94 13.33
N LEU A 201 10.03 -4.87 12.61
CA LEU A 201 11.18 -5.63 13.11
C LEU A 201 12.38 -4.72 13.43
N PHE A 202 12.51 -3.56 12.78
CA PHE A 202 13.64 -2.64 12.96
C PHE A 202 13.26 -1.34 13.69
N LEU A 203 12.01 -0.89 13.60
CA LEU A 203 11.49 0.29 14.30
C LEU A 203 10.70 -0.10 15.54
N ILE A 204 11.40 -0.80 16.42
CA ILE A 204 10.84 -1.37 17.62
C ILE A 204 10.55 -0.23 18.63
N PRO A 205 9.28 0.03 19.01
CA PRO A 205 8.98 1.03 20.03
C PRO A 205 9.54 0.61 21.39
N THR A 206 10.18 1.54 22.10
CA THR A 206 10.67 1.33 23.47
C THR A 206 9.59 1.79 24.44
N TYR A 207 8.75 0.87 24.91
CA TYR A 207 7.75 1.16 25.95
C TYR A 207 8.36 1.00 27.34
N LYS A 208 8.01 1.90 28.26
CA LYS A 208 8.40 1.77 29.68
C LYS A 208 7.69 0.60 30.38
N SER A 209 6.48 0.24 29.93
CA SER A 209 5.68 -0.82 30.56
C SER A 209 6.12 -2.23 30.14
N ARG A 210 6.29 -3.12 31.12
CA ARG A 210 6.63 -4.54 30.93
C ARG A 210 5.57 -5.28 30.09
N PHE A 211 4.28 -5.00 30.32
CA PHE A 211 3.17 -5.61 29.58
C PHE A 211 3.25 -5.30 28.08
N TRP A 212 3.49 -4.04 27.72
CA TRP A 212 3.60 -3.64 26.32
C TRP A 212 4.85 -4.21 25.64
N ASN A 213 5.94 -4.44 26.39
CA ASN A 213 7.11 -5.16 25.88
C ASN A 213 6.82 -6.65 25.65
N PHE A 214 6.00 -7.27 26.49
CA PHE A 214 5.51 -8.63 26.30
C PHE A 214 4.65 -8.73 25.03
N VAL A 215 3.55 -7.98 24.95
CA VAL A 215 2.65 -7.98 23.78
C VAL A 215 3.43 -7.77 22.47
N LYS A 216 4.39 -6.86 22.48
CA LYS A 216 5.29 -6.59 21.38
C LYS A 216 6.17 -7.77 20.97
N LYS A 217 6.80 -8.47 21.93
CA LYS A 217 7.69 -9.62 21.65
C LYS A 217 6.91 -10.78 21.05
N TYR A 218 5.73 -11.06 21.58
CA TYR A 218 4.94 -12.22 21.18
C TYR A 218 4.00 -11.96 20.00
N SER A 219 3.60 -10.72 19.73
CA SER A 219 2.73 -10.42 18.58
C SER A 219 3.38 -10.62 17.21
N ILE A 220 4.72 -10.58 17.10
CA ILE A 220 5.41 -10.76 15.81
C ILE A 220 5.17 -12.16 15.23
N PRO A 221 5.42 -13.26 15.97
CA PRO A 221 5.06 -14.60 15.50
C PRO A 221 3.60 -14.73 15.08
N PHE A 222 2.66 -14.20 15.87
CA PHE A 222 1.23 -14.22 15.51
C PHE A 222 0.95 -13.49 14.20
N MET A 223 1.54 -12.31 13.98
CA MET A 223 1.39 -11.60 12.71
C MET A 223 2.04 -12.34 11.54
N VAL A 224 3.19 -13.00 11.72
CA VAL A 224 3.80 -13.80 10.65
C VAL A 224 2.89 -14.97 10.29
N ILE A 225 2.34 -15.67 11.29
CA ILE A 225 1.37 -16.76 11.07
C ILE A 225 0.11 -16.24 10.37
N SER A 226 -0.46 -15.12 10.83
CA SER A 226 -1.61 -14.47 10.18
C SER A 226 -1.29 -14.02 8.74
N LEU A 227 -0.05 -13.63 8.44
CA LEU A 227 0.37 -13.28 7.07
C LEU A 227 0.37 -14.51 6.18
N ILE A 228 0.92 -15.63 6.67
CA ILE A 228 0.94 -16.89 5.92
C ILE A 228 -0.49 -17.37 5.66
N ILE A 229 -1.30 -17.49 6.71
CA ILE A 229 -2.71 -17.89 6.58
C ILE A 229 -3.42 -16.94 5.62
N GLY A 230 -3.35 -15.63 5.86
CA GLY A 230 -3.99 -14.63 5.01
C GLY A 230 -3.57 -14.73 3.54
N SER A 231 -2.28 -14.94 3.26
CA SER A 231 -1.77 -15.03 1.88
C SER A 231 -2.29 -16.26 1.15
N PHE A 232 -2.23 -17.44 1.77
CA PHE A 232 -2.63 -18.68 1.11
C PHE A 232 -4.15 -18.85 1.04
N ILE A 233 -4.88 -18.50 2.11
CA ILE A 233 -6.34 -18.68 2.17
C ILE A 233 -7.07 -17.85 1.13
N THR A 234 -6.49 -16.74 0.66
CA THR A 234 -7.06 -15.93 -0.43
C THR A 234 -7.19 -16.70 -1.75
N GLY A 235 -6.45 -17.80 -1.95
CA GLY A 235 -6.31 -18.46 -3.24
C GLY A 235 -5.71 -17.57 -4.34
N SER A 236 -5.03 -16.48 -3.96
CA SER A 236 -4.49 -15.46 -4.87
C SER A 236 -2.99 -15.57 -5.02
N ARG A 237 -2.52 -15.86 -6.24
CA ARG A 237 -1.09 -15.80 -6.58
C ARG A 237 -0.49 -14.41 -6.32
N ALA A 238 -1.28 -13.34 -6.49
CA ALA A 238 -0.85 -11.98 -6.20
C ALA A 238 -0.59 -11.72 -4.70
N ALA A 239 -1.27 -12.44 -3.80
CA ALA A 239 -1.02 -12.33 -2.36
C ALA A 239 0.26 -13.08 -1.98
N VAL A 240 0.37 -14.36 -2.39
CA VAL A 240 1.51 -15.22 -2.05
C VAL A 240 2.80 -14.72 -2.71
N TYR A 241 2.83 -14.67 -4.05
CA TYR A 241 4.04 -14.26 -4.78
C TYR A 241 4.31 -12.77 -4.63
N GLY A 242 3.27 -11.93 -4.51
CA GLY A 242 3.45 -10.50 -4.28
C GLY A 242 4.11 -10.21 -2.93
N SER A 243 3.64 -10.85 -1.85
CA SER A 243 4.25 -10.71 -0.52
C SER A 243 5.67 -11.26 -0.50
N ALA A 244 5.89 -12.44 -1.08
CA ALA A 244 7.22 -13.05 -1.18
C ALA A 244 8.20 -12.16 -1.95
N LEU A 245 7.80 -11.65 -3.13
CA LEU A 245 8.62 -10.77 -3.96
C LEU A 245 8.93 -9.44 -3.26
N CYS A 246 7.94 -8.82 -2.61
CA CYS A 246 8.13 -7.59 -1.84
C CYS A 246 9.13 -7.78 -0.70
N LEU A 247 9.01 -8.87 0.07
CA LEU A 247 9.95 -9.21 1.14
C LEU A 247 11.34 -9.55 0.59
N PHE A 248 11.41 -10.31 -0.51
CA PHE A 248 12.67 -10.69 -1.16
C PHE A 248 13.46 -9.47 -1.63
N ILE A 249 12.83 -8.53 -2.34
CA ILE A 249 13.47 -7.28 -2.73
C ILE A 249 13.88 -6.49 -1.47
N GLY A 250 13.04 -6.46 -0.43
CA GLY A 250 13.39 -5.84 0.85
C GLY A 250 14.65 -6.44 1.48
N ILE A 251 14.82 -7.77 1.42
CA ILE A 251 15.99 -8.49 1.89
C ILE A 251 17.22 -8.17 1.03
N ILE A 252 17.10 -8.06 -0.30
CA ILE A 252 18.20 -7.62 -1.18
C ILE A 252 18.69 -6.23 -0.73
N PHE A 253 17.78 -5.28 -0.58
CA PHE A 253 18.12 -3.93 -0.12
C PHE A 253 18.73 -3.93 1.29
N LEU A 254 18.23 -4.78 2.20
CA LEU A 254 18.83 -4.97 3.51
C LEU A 254 20.26 -5.53 3.40
N GLY A 255 20.48 -6.52 2.53
CA GLY A 255 21.77 -7.14 2.26
C GLY A 255 22.81 -6.16 1.76
N ILE A 256 22.43 -5.24 0.86
CA ILE A 256 23.32 -4.18 0.36
C ILE A 256 23.83 -3.28 1.52
N LYS A 257 23.00 -2.97 2.53
CA LYS A 257 23.41 -2.14 3.67
C LYS A 257 24.08 -2.93 4.79
N SER A 258 23.74 -4.20 4.98
CA SER A 258 24.24 -4.99 6.11
C SER A 258 24.14 -6.50 5.87
N PRO A 259 25.08 -7.09 5.10
CA PRO A 259 25.08 -8.53 4.78
C PRO A 259 25.03 -9.41 6.03
N LYS A 260 25.76 -9.03 7.10
CA LYS A 260 25.81 -9.75 8.37
C LYS A 260 24.42 -9.92 9.04
N VAL A 261 23.53 -8.94 8.88
CA VAL A 261 22.18 -9.02 9.46
C VAL A 261 21.30 -9.99 8.68
N VAL A 262 21.45 -10.04 7.35
CA VAL A 262 20.74 -11.00 6.50
C VAL A 262 21.21 -12.43 6.79
N LEU A 263 22.52 -12.66 6.83
CA LEU A 263 23.08 -13.98 7.10
C LEU A 263 22.73 -14.49 8.50
N GLY A 264 22.71 -13.62 9.52
CA GLY A 264 22.32 -14.03 10.88
C GLY A 264 20.80 -14.10 11.06
N LYS A 265 20.14 -12.94 11.09
CA LYS A 265 18.71 -12.84 11.44
C LYS A 265 17.78 -13.20 10.28
N GLY A 266 18.21 -12.96 9.04
CA GLY A 266 17.43 -13.28 7.86
C GLY A 266 17.28 -14.79 7.69
N VAL A 267 18.35 -15.56 7.85
CA VAL A 267 18.30 -17.04 7.80
C VAL A 267 17.35 -17.59 8.86
N VAL A 268 17.45 -17.13 10.11
CA VAL A 268 16.52 -17.55 11.19
C VAL A 268 15.07 -17.22 10.83
N ALA A 269 14.81 -16.04 10.27
CA ALA A 269 13.46 -15.65 9.86
C ALA A 269 12.92 -16.51 8.69
N ILE A 270 13.78 -16.86 7.72
CA ILE A 270 13.42 -17.75 6.60
C ILE A 270 13.14 -19.16 7.11
N VAL A 271 14.00 -19.71 7.98
CA VAL A 271 13.78 -21.03 8.60
C VAL A 271 12.47 -21.05 9.38
N PHE A 272 12.20 -20.01 10.18
CA PHE A 272 10.93 -19.88 10.90
C PHE A 272 9.73 -19.82 9.94
N LEU A 273 9.84 -19.06 8.84
CA LEU A 273 8.80 -18.98 7.81
C LEU A 273 8.53 -20.34 7.17
N VAL A 274 9.57 -21.07 6.77
CA VAL A 274 9.47 -22.40 6.15
C VAL A 274 8.84 -23.38 7.13
N ILE A 275 9.31 -23.45 8.38
CA ILE A 275 8.73 -24.32 9.41
C ILE A 275 7.26 -23.97 9.64
N SER A 276 6.93 -22.69 9.77
CA SER A 276 5.55 -22.25 9.99
C SER A 276 4.65 -22.60 8.80
N LEU A 277 5.16 -22.45 7.57
CA LEU A 277 4.44 -22.79 6.34
C LEU A 277 4.17 -24.29 6.27
N THR A 278 5.19 -25.12 6.46
CA THR A 278 5.06 -26.59 6.44
C THR A 278 4.13 -27.07 7.54
N ALA A 279 4.27 -26.55 8.76
CA ALA A 279 3.39 -26.91 9.88
C ALA A 279 1.94 -26.51 9.62
N LEU A 280 1.69 -25.30 9.09
CA LEU A 280 0.34 -24.86 8.74
C LEU A 280 -0.26 -25.69 7.61
N GLN A 281 0.52 -26.05 6.59
CA GLN A 281 0.04 -26.88 5.50
C GLN A 281 -0.32 -28.30 5.98
N ALA A 282 0.44 -28.86 6.93
CA ALA A 282 0.14 -30.15 7.52
C ALA A 282 -1.09 -30.11 8.45
N LEU A 283 -1.22 -29.07 9.28
CA LEU A 283 -2.31 -28.95 10.26
C LEU A 283 -3.62 -28.45 9.64
N LYS A 284 -3.53 -27.64 8.59
CA LYS A 284 -4.64 -26.91 7.96
C LYS A 284 -4.53 -26.87 6.44
N PRO A 285 -4.54 -28.02 5.75
CA PRO A 285 -4.45 -28.09 4.29
C PRO A 285 -5.56 -27.32 3.57
N GLU A 286 -6.73 -27.15 4.21
CA GLU A 286 -7.85 -26.38 3.67
C GLU A 286 -7.50 -24.91 3.39
N PHE A 287 -6.52 -24.33 4.08
CA PHE A 287 -6.07 -22.95 3.83
C PHE A 287 -5.22 -22.83 2.56
N PHE A 288 -4.75 -23.95 2.00
CA PHE A 288 -3.89 -24.00 0.83
C PHE A 288 -4.63 -24.53 -0.40
N ALA A 289 -5.78 -25.18 -0.22
CA ALA A 289 -6.51 -25.88 -1.26
C ALA A 289 -6.81 -25.00 -2.49
N ALA A 290 -7.39 -23.81 -2.28
CA ALA A 290 -7.70 -22.88 -3.37
C ALA A 290 -6.45 -22.43 -4.16
N PHE A 291 -5.31 -22.27 -3.49
CA PHE A 291 -4.05 -21.88 -4.12
C PHE A 291 -3.42 -23.05 -4.89
N ASN A 292 -3.39 -24.24 -4.29
CA ASN A 292 -2.83 -25.45 -4.90
C ASN A 292 -3.60 -25.83 -6.15
N LYS A 293 -4.94 -25.82 -6.08
CA LYS A 293 -5.78 -26.16 -7.23
C LYS A 293 -5.55 -25.26 -8.44
N ARG A 294 -5.42 -23.96 -8.20
CA ARG A 294 -5.04 -23.00 -9.24
C ARG A 294 -3.62 -23.20 -9.78
N SER A 295 -2.75 -23.81 -9.01
CA SER A 295 -1.37 -24.09 -9.43
C SER A 295 -1.25 -25.43 -10.16
N GLU A 296 -2.19 -26.35 -9.96
CA GLU A 296 -2.27 -27.65 -10.63
C GLU A 296 -2.88 -27.54 -12.04
N ASN A 297 -3.95 -26.76 -12.21
CA ASN A 297 -4.69 -26.67 -13.49
C ASN A 297 -3.95 -25.90 -14.59
N SER A 298 -2.74 -25.41 -14.32
CA SER A 298 -1.89 -24.87 -15.39
C SER A 298 -1.25 -25.97 -16.24
N SER A 299 -1.50 -27.26 -16.00
CA SER A 299 -0.85 -28.38 -16.70
C SER A 299 -0.97 -28.40 -18.23
N GLU A 300 -1.93 -27.70 -18.83
CA GLU A 300 -2.03 -27.56 -20.30
C GLU A 300 -0.97 -26.60 -20.90
N TYR A 301 -0.39 -25.72 -20.09
CA TYR A 301 0.70 -24.83 -20.49
C TYR A 301 1.91 -25.06 -19.58
N SER A 302 3.12 -25.04 -20.12
CA SER A 302 4.29 -25.02 -19.25
C SER A 302 4.15 -23.86 -18.25
N SER A 303 4.42 -24.08 -16.95
CA SER A 303 4.43 -23.00 -15.96
C SER A 303 5.27 -21.80 -16.41
N ASN A 304 6.30 -22.06 -17.24
CA ASN A 304 7.11 -21.03 -17.87
C ASN A 304 6.35 -20.22 -18.93
N ASP A 305 5.45 -20.82 -19.71
CA ASP A 305 4.65 -20.13 -20.72
C ASP A 305 3.56 -19.28 -20.07
N GLU A 306 2.93 -19.76 -18.99
CA GLU A 306 1.98 -18.95 -18.22
C GLU A 306 2.69 -17.76 -17.56
N LEU A 307 3.87 -17.97 -16.95
CA LEU A 307 4.66 -16.90 -16.37
C LEU A 307 5.19 -15.93 -17.43
N ALA A 308 5.72 -16.43 -18.54
CA ALA A 308 6.20 -15.59 -19.64
C ALA A 308 5.06 -14.83 -20.28
N GLY A 309 3.91 -15.47 -20.52
CA GLY A 309 2.70 -14.85 -21.05
C GLY A 309 2.15 -13.76 -20.14
N ARG A 310 2.20 -13.96 -18.81
CA ARG A 310 1.81 -12.91 -17.86
C ARG A 310 2.83 -11.80 -17.75
N VAL A 311 4.11 -12.10 -17.65
CA VAL A 311 5.13 -11.04 -17.54
C VAL A 311 5.21 -10.28 -18.87
N LYS A 312 5.50 -10.96 -19.98
CA LYS A 312 5.58 -10.33 -21.30
C LYS A 312 4.25 -9.72 -21.69
N GLY A 313 3.15 -10.43 -21.50
CA GLY A 313 1.84 -9.92 -21.88
C GLY A 313 1.42 -8.69 -21.08
N ASN A 314 1.72 -8.64 -19.78
CA ASN A 314 1.41 -7.45 -18.98
C ASN A 314 2.19 -6.21 -19.42
N PHE A 315 3.40 -6.38 -19.96
CA PHE A 315 4.27 -5.27 -20.37
C PHE A 315 4.22 -4.95 -21.86
N PHE A 316 3.86 -5.89 -22.72
CA PHE A 316 4.00 -5.75 -24.17
C PHE A 316 2.70 -6.01 -24.95
N ASN A 317 1.64 -6.61 -24.37
CA ASN A 317 0.43 -6.86 -25.18
C ASN A 317 -0.21 -5.59 -25.75
N TRP A 318 0.01 -4.44 -25.12
CA TRP A 318 -0.48 -3.17 -25.64
C TRP A 318 0.19 -2.74 -26.95
N THR A 319 1.43 -3.17 -27.23
CA THR A 319 2.12 -2.81 -28.47
C THR A 319 1.49 -3.47 -29.69
N ASN A 320 0.73 -4.55 -29.49
CA ASN A 320 0.12 -5.31 -30.59
C ASN A 320 -1.08 -4.58 -31.21
N TRP A 321 -1.72 -3.64 -30.50
CA TRP A 321 -2.93 -2.96 -30.98
C TRP A 321 -2.82 -1.43 -31.00
N ILE A 322 -1.83 -0.84 -30.32
CA ILE A 322 -1.71 0.63 -30.21
C ILE A 322 -1.37 1.32 -31.54
N PHE A 323 -0.81 0.58 -32.49
CA PHE A 323 -0.43 1.09 -33.81
C PHE A 323 -1.51 0.84 -34.88
N ASP A 324 -2.56 0.11 -34.54
CA ASP A 324 -3.70 -0.17 -35.43
C ASP A 324 -4.83 0.86 -35.28
N VAL A 325 -4.67 1.84 -34.38
CA VAL A 325 -5.65 2.91 -34.11
C VAL A 325 -5.18 4.25 -34.67
N ASP A 326 -6.11 5.21 -34.77
CA ASP A 326 -5.81 6.56 -35.25
C ASP A 326 -4.73 7.23 -34.40
N LEU A 327 -3.88 8.06 -35.05
CA LEU A 327 -2.77 8.77 -34.40
C LEU A 327 -3.21 9.56 -33.14
N LYS A 328 -4.41 10.14 -33.17
CA LYS A 328 -4.98 10.85 -32.02
C LYS A 328 -5.17 9.91 -30.82
N GLU A 329 -5.74 8.73 -31.05
CA GLU A 329 -5.97 7.73 -30.01
C GLU A 329 -4.64 7.11 -29.55
N THR A 330 -3.69 6.89 -30.45
CA THR A 330 -2.33 6.46 -30.09
C THR A 330 -1.66 7.42 -29.11
N ILE A 331 -1.80 8.73 -29.32
CA ILE A 331 -1.14 9.76 -28.49
C ILE A 331 -1.91 10.03 -27.21
N LEU A 332 -3.22 10.27 -27.28
CA LEU A 332 -4.05 10.78 -26.17
C LEU A 332 -5.04 9.77 -25.59
N GLY A 333 -5.13 8.58 -26.17
CA GLY A 333 -6.00 7.50 -25.72
C GLY A 333 -7.49 7.77 -25.93
N LYS A 334 -8.30 6.90 -25.34
CA LYS A 334 -9.76 6.86 -25.46
C LYS A 334 -10.51 7.45 -24.27
N GLY A 335 -9.83 8.27 -23.48
CA GLY A 335 -10.42 8.93 -22.30
C GLY A 335 -10.02 8.23 -21.00
N LEU A 336 -9.76 9.06 -19.99
CA LEU A 336 -9.29 8.59 -18.70
C LEU A 336 -10.40 7.94 -17.87
N ALA A 337 -10.01 6.99 -17.03
CA ALA A 337 -10.85 6.28 -16.08
C ALA A 337 -12.01 5.44 -16.65
N VAL A 338 -12.05 5.28 -17.98
CA VAL A 338 -13.02 4.39 -18.65
C VAL A 338 -12.88 2.95 -18.16
N MET A 339 -11.66 2.46 -17.94
CA MET A 339 -11.36 1.10 -17.50
C MET A 339 -11.33 0.96 -15.97
N SER A 340 -11.67 2.02 -15.25
CA SER A 340 -11.73 1.98 -13.80
C SER A 340 -12.89 1.13 -13.28
N ASN A 341 -12.73 0.53 -12.11
CA ASN A 341 -13.79 -0.26 -11.51
C ASN A 341 -14.99 0.63 -11.13
N GLY A 342 -16.15 0.33 -11.71
CA GLY A 342 -17.41 1.01 -11.44
C GLY A 342 -17.65 2.28 -12.27
N SER A 343 -16.76 2.63 -13.21
CA SER A 343 -16.99 3.73 -14.16
C SER A 343 -18.26 3.55 -14.99
N ASP A 344 -18.53 2.32 -15.40
CA ASP A 344 -19.70 1.86 -16.13
C ASP A 344 -21.03 2.09 -15.40
N LYS A 345 -20.99 2.28 -14.07
CA LYS A 345 -22.19 2.54 -13.27
C LYS A 345 -22.68 3.98 -13.33
N PHE A 346 -21.84 4.92 -13.78
CA PHE A 346 -22.19 6.35 -13.78
C PHE A 346 -21.80 7.10 -15.07
N SER A 347 -21.07 6.47 -15.99
CA SER A 347 -20.70 7.01 -17.29
C SER A 347 -21.27 6.13 -18.40
N SER A 348 -22.16 6.69 -19.22
CA SER A 348 -22.71 6.00 -20.39
C SER A 348 -21.64 5.69 -21.44
N TYR A 349 -20.65 6.57 -21.58
CA TYR A 349 -19.48 6.35 -22.44
C TYR A 349 -18.70 5.13 -21.97
N ALA A 350 -18.31 5.08 -20.69
CA ALA A 350 -17.59 3.93 -20.14
C ALA A 350 -18.40 2.63 -20.23
N TYR A 351 -19.71 2.71 -19.98
CA TYR A 351 -20.62 1.58 -20.15
C TYR A 351 -20.62 1.07 -21.60
N SER A 352 -20.77 1.94 -22.61
CA SER A 352 -20.81 1.55 -24.02
C SER A 352 -19.52 0.90 -24.51
N ILE A 353 -18.37 1.38 -24.04
CA ILE A 353 -17.07 0.79 -24.39
C ILE A 353 -16.94 -0.62 -23.78
N ARG A 354 -17.24 -0.76 -22.48
CA ARG A 354 -17.04 -2.01 -21.76
C ARG A 354 -18.06 -3.08 -22.15
N SER A 355 -19.31 -2.68 -22.39
CA SER A 355 -20.39 -3.61 -22.78
C SER A 355 -20.41 -3.89 -24.29
N GLY A 356 -20.22 -2.87 -25.12
CA GLY A 356 -20.39 -2.97 -26.57
C GLY A 356 -19.17 -3.49 -27.31
N GLN A 357 -17.96 -3.18 -26.85
CA GLN A 357 -16.73 -3.64 -27.51
C GLN A 357 -16.12 -4.89 -26.84
N HIS A 358 -16.65 -5.30 -25.68
CA HIS A 358 -16.08 -6.35 -24.84
C HIS A 358 -14.59 -6.15 -24.51
N ILE A 359 -14.11 -4.90 -24.53
CA ILE A 359 -12.72 -4.58 -24.24
C ILE A 359 -12.57 -4.35 -22.74
N TRP A 360 -11.75 -5.18 -22.10
CA TRP A 360 -11.26 -4.98 -20.75
C TRP A 360 -9.75 -5.16 -20.71
N THR A 361 -9.04 -4.09 -20.36
CA THR A 361 -7.60 -4.17 -20.12
C THR A 361 -7.36 -4.71 -18.71
N GLU A 362 -6.77 -5.89 -18.59
CA GLU A 362 -6.52 -6.51 -17.27
C GLU A 362 -5.35 -5.85 -16.52
N THR A 363 -4.47 -5.16 -17.22
CA THR A 363 -3.17 -4.72 -16.69
C THR A 363 -3.08 -3.20 -16.69
N ASP A 364 -2.38 -2.67 -15.69
CA ASP A 364 -2.27 -1.24 -15.47
C ASP A 364 -1.62 -0.50 -16.65
N MET A 365 -0.59 -1.11 -17.25
CA MET A 365 0.11 -0.53 -18.39
C MET A 365 -0.81 -0.50 -19.61
N ALA A 366 -1.50 -1.60 -19.91
CA ALA A 366 -2.47 -1.65 -21.01
C ALA A 366 -3.60 -0.64 -20.78
N THR A 367 -4.14 -0.53 -19.57
CA THR A 367 -5.12 0.49 -19.21
C THR A 367 -4.58 1.90 -19.41
N THR A 368 -3.37 2.19 -18.93
CA THR A 368 -2.76 3.52 -19.05
C THR A 368 -2.60 3.92 -20.51
N VAL A 369 -2.12 3.00 -21.35
CA VAL A 369 -1.97 3.23 -22.79
C VAL A 369 -3.34 3.37 -23.46
N TRP A 370 -4.32 2.56 -23.11
CA TRP A 370 -5.65 2.61 -23.70
C TRP A 370 -6.36 3.92 -23.35
N GLU A 371 -6.31 4.33 -22.09
CA GLU A 371 -7.04 5.50 -21.57
C GLU A 371 -6.41 6.83 -22.02
N GLY A 372 -5.08 6.93 -22.00
CA GLY A 372 -4.39 8.20 -22.24
C GLY A 372 -3.25 8.15 -23.25
N GLY A 373 -3.14 7.06 -24.01
CA GLY A 373 -2.16 6.88 -25.07
C GLY A 373 -0.72 6.79 -24.57
N ILE A 374 0.22 6.92 -25.51
CA ILE A 374 1.66 7.00 -25.21
C ILE A 374 1.95 8.20 -24.30
N TYR A 375 1.17 9.29 -24.40
CA TYR A 375 1.36 10.46 -23.56
C TYR A 375 1.16 10.15 -22.08
N LEU A 376 0.05 9.52 -21.71
CA LEU A 376 -0.20 9.13 -20.32
C LEU A 376 0.79 8.05 -19.86
N LEU A 377 1.17 7.10 -20.71
CA LEU A 377 2.19 6.12 -20.37
C LEU A 377 3.49 6.80 -19.91
N ILE A 378 4.03 7.71 -20.72
CA ILE A 378 5.27 8.43 -20.40
C ILE A 378 5.09 9.27 -19.13
N LEU A 379 4.00 10.04 -19.05
CA LEU A 379 3.76 10.93 -17.92
C LEU A 379 3.61 10.17 -16.60
N TRP A 380 2.78 9.13 -16.60
CA TRP A 380 2.39 8.41 -15.39
C TRP A 380 3.47 7.42 -14.93
N TYR A 381 4.00 6.60 -15.83
CA TYR A 381 5.10 5.69 -15.48
C TYR A 381 6.41 6.44 -15.25
N GLY A 382 6.67 7.51 -16.00
CA GLY A 382 7.79 8.41 -15.74
C GLY A 382 7.72 9.01 -14.33
N PHE A 383 6.53 9.46 -13.91
CA PHE A 383 6.32 9.95 -12.55
C PHE A 383 6.57 8.87 -11.49
N ARG A 384 6.02 7.66 -11.67
CA ARG A 384 6.23 6.52 -10.74
C ARG A 384 7.70 6.16 -10.61
N ILE A 385 8.41 6.01 -11.72
CA ILE A 385 9.85 5.71 -11.74
C ILE A 385 10.62 6.85 -11.05
N GLY A 386 10.28 8.10 -11.33
CA GLY A 386 10.86 9.27 -10.66
C GLY A 386 10.70 9.23 -9.14
N VAL A 387 9.52 8.84 -8.64
CA VAL A 387 9.25 8.66 -7.20
C VAL A 387 10.04 7.49 -6.61
N ILE A 388 10.15 6.36 -7.31
CA ILE A 388 10.98 5.22 -6.88
C ILE A 388 12.45 5.66 -6.75
N ILE A 389 12.99 6.35 -7.75
CA ILE A 389 14.36 6.89 -7.73
C ILE A 389 14.53 7.89 -6.58
N PHE A 390 13.54 8.75 -6.34
CA PHE A 390 13.55 9.67 -5.21
C PHE A 390 13.61 8.94 -3.85
N CYS A 391 12.78 7.92 -3.65
CA CYS A 391 12.78 7.08 -2.44
C CYS A 391 14.08 6.29 -2.29
N TYR A 392 14.64 5.79 -3.40
CA TYR A 392 15.94 5.12 -3.43
C TYR A 392 17.08 6.04 -2.96
N ARG A 393 17.09 7.30 -3.43
CA ARG A 393 18.05 8.32 -2.98
C ARG A 393 17.90 8.62 -1.48
N ILE A 394 16.67 8.66 -0.98
CA ILE A 394 16.41 8.77 0.47
C ILE A 394 17.03 7.57 1.20
N TRP A 395 16.73 6.35 0.78
CA TRP A 395 17.26 5.12 1.38
C TRP A 395 18.79 5.10 1.44
N LYS A 396 19.45 5.45 0.33
CA LYS A 396 20.92 5.58 0.28
C LYS A 396 21.43 6.58 1.31
N SER A 397 20.76 7.72 1.45
CA SER A 397 21.17 8.81 2.36
C SER A 397 20.94 8.54 3.85
N LEU A 398 20.27 7.44 4.25
CA LEU A 398 20.01 7.13 5.65
C LEU A 398 21.30 6.70 6.35
N LYS A 399 21.65 7.42 7.43
CA LYS A 399 22.88 7.20 8.20
C LYS A 399 22.67 6.15 9.28
N GLU A 400 21.53 6.19 9.97
CA GLU A 400 21.18 5.21 11.00
C GLU A 400 20.76 3.87 10.38
N LYS A 401 21.47 2.80 10.75
CA LYS A 401 21.25 1.46 10.19
C LYS A 401 19.80 0.98 10.37
N LYS A 402 19.20 1.17 11.55
CA LYS A 402 17.81 0.76 11.83
C LYS A 402 16.80 1.39 10.86
N PHE A 403 17.01 2.65 10.50
CA PHE A 403 16.15 3.38 9.56
C PHE A 403 16.39 2.89 8.13
N GLY A 404 17.66 2.67 7.77
CA GLY A 404 18.03 2.05 6.49
C GLY A 404 17.36 0.69 6.30
N PHE A 405 17.37 -0.16 7.33
CA PHE A 405 16.77 -1.50 7.30
C PHE A 405 15.25 -1.45 7.17
N ALA A 406 14.58 -0.60 7.95
CA ALA A 406 13.15 -0.39 7.84
C ALA A 406 12.73 0.07 6.43
N VAL A 407 13.45 1.06 5.88
CA VAL A 407 13.17 1.57 4.52
C VAL A 407 13.47 0.53 3.44
N SER A 408 14.42 -0.39 3.63
CA SER A 408 14.65 -1.49 2.68
C SER A 408 13.39 -2.28 2.37
N PHE A 409 12.57 -2.61 3.38
CA PHE A 409 11.31 -3.33 3.16
C PHE A 409 10.25 -2.48 2.45
N LEU A 410 10.15 -1.18 2.76
CA LEU A 410 9.25 -0.27 2.05
C LEU A 410 9.64 -0.12 0.57
N MET A 411 10.94 -0.13 0.25
CA MET A 411 11.42 -0.14 -1.13
C MET A 411 10.95 -1.37 -1.91
N GLY A 412 10.87 -2.54 -1.26
CA GLY A 412 10.32 -3.76 -1.85
C GLY A 412 8.92 -3.56 -2.41
N PHE A 413 7.98 -3.11 -1.57
CA PHE A 413 6.62 -2.81 -2.01
C PHE A 413 6.56 -1.70 -3.05
N LEU A 414 7.33 -0.61 -2.89
CA LEU A 414 7.35 0.49 -3.84
C LEU A 414 7.79 0.06 -5.25
N ILE A 415 8.79 -0.80 -5.35
CA ILE A 415 9.32 -1.28 -6.64
C ILE A 415 8.33 -2.25 -7.29
N VAL A 416 7.88 -3.28 -6.57
CA VAL A 416 6.94 -4.28 -7.12
C VAL A 416 5.66 -3.61 -7.59
N THR A 417 5.04 -2.84 -6.72
CA THR A 417 3.75 -2.21 -7.01
C THR A 417 3.89 -0.99 -7.92
N GLY A 418 4.99 -0.23 -7.83
CA GLY A 418 5.19 0.94 -8.68
C GLY A 418 5.46 0.60 -10.14
N ILE A 419 6.09 -0.55 -10.40
CA ILE A 419 6.40 -1.02 -11.76
C ILE A 419 5.26 -1.86 -12.34
N GLY A 420 4.73 -2.82 -11.56
CA GLY A 420 3.76 -3.80 -12.06
C GLY A 420 2.36 -3.71 -11.45
N GLY A 421 2.14 -2.84 -10.46
CA GLY A 421 0.87 -2.75 -9.74
C GLY A 421 -0.17 -1.90 -10.49
N THR A 422 -1.44 -2.21 -10.25
CA THR A 422 -2.61 -1.52 -10.83
C THR A 422 -2.96 -0.22 -10.12
N LEU A 423 -1.98 0.69 -9.95
CA LEU A 423 -2.18 1.93 -9.19
C LEU A 423 -3.19 2.87 -9.85
N SER A 424 -3.38 2.77 -11.17
CA SER A 424 -4.42 3.51 -11.87
C SER A 424 -5.77 2.83 -11.74
N ILE A 425 -5.89 1.51 -11.60
CA ILE A 425 -7.22 0.87 -11.62
C ILE A 425 -7.80 0.68 -10.21
N GLN A 426 -6.92 0.57 -9.21
CA GLN A 426 -7.26 0.16 -7.84
C GLN A 426 -6.90 1.26 -6.84
N PRO A 427 -7.85 2.15 -6.47
CA PRO A 427 -7.62 3.19 -5.49
C PRO A 427 -6.96 2.78 -4.17
N PRO A 428 -7.36 1.66 -3.51
CA PRO A 428 -6.70 1.25 -2.27
C PRO A 428 -5.21 0.92 -2.45
N LEU A 429 -4.85 0.32 -3.59
CA LEU A 429 -3.46 0.05 -3.94
C LEU A 429 -2.64 1.34 -4.06
N SER A 430 -3.22 2.35 -4.72
CA SER A 430 -2.62 3.68 -4.85
C SER A 430 -2.35 4.32 -3.48
N ILE A 431 -3.34 4.25 -2.57
CA ILE A 431 -3.19 4.78 -1.21
C ILE A 431 -2.08 4.05 -0.45
N TRP A 432 -2.01 2.71 -0.53
CA TRP A 432 -0.93 1.93 0.09
C TRP A 432 0.45 2.31 -0.42
N TRP A 433 0.59 2.51 -1.72
CA TRP A 433 1.85 2.90 -2.35
C TRP A 433 2.29 4.30 -1.92
N TRP A 434 1.39 5.28 -1.93
CA TRP A 434 1.69 6.62 -1.46
C TRP A 434 1.94 6.68 0.05
N MET A 435 1.29 5.83 0.84
CA MET A 435 1.60 5.68 2.27
C MET A 435 3.03 5.17 2.49
N CYS A 436 3.53 4.24 1.68
CA CYS A 436 4.93 3.81 1.72
C CYS A 436 5.89 4.96 1.38
N VAL A 437 5.61 5.76 0.35
CA VAL A 437 6.42 6.96 0.02
C VAL A 437 6.48 7.90 1.22
N GLY A 438 5.32 8.19 1.81
CA GLY A 438 5.22 9.06 2.99
C GLY A 438 5.97 8.50 4.21
N ALA A 439 5.88 7.18 4.46
CA ALA A 439 6.61 6.51 5.53
C ALA A 439 8.14 6.61 5.36
N ILE A 440 8.66 6.47 4.13
CA ILE A 440 10.09 6.65 3.83
C ILE A 440 10.53 8.09 4.15
N ILE A 441 9.73 9.09 3.77
CA ILE A 441 10.00 10.50 4.07
C ILE A 441 10.00 10.74 5.59
N THR A 442 9.03 10.19 6.32
CA THR A 442 8.94 10.24 7.78
C THR A 442 10.21 9.67 8.44
N ILE A 443 10.63 8.48 8.02
CA ILE A 443 11.83 7.83 8.57
C ILE A 443 13.09 8.67 8.29
N LYS A 444 13.18 9.31 7.12
CA LYS A 444 14.30 10.23 6.82
C LYS A 444 14.30 11.47 7.70
N ASN A 445 13.14 11.98 8.08
CA ASN A 445 13.04 13.11 8.99
C ASN A 445 13.53 12.74 10.40
N PHE A 446 13.30 11.51 10.85
CA PHE A 446 13.85 11.00 12.12
C PHE A 446 15.37 10.86 12.09
N ASP A 447 15.94 10.38 10.97
CA ASP A 447 17.39 10.24 10.76
C ASP A 447 18.14 11.59 10.88
N LYS A 448 17.56 12.69 10.36
CA LYS A 448 18.21 14.01 10.40
C LYS A 448 18.36 14.58 11.81
N ARG A 449 17.38 14.37 12.71
CA ARG A 449 17.37 14.99 14.04
C ARG A 449 18.54 14.52 14.90
N LYS A 450 18.90 13.24 14.82
CA LYS A 450 19.97 12.67 15.65
C LYS A 450 21.34 13.30 15.39
N ILE A 451 21.55 13.85 14.19
CA ILE A 451 22.80 14.52 13.81
C ILE A 451 22.84 15.94 14.40
N GLN A 452 21.67 16.60 14.49
CA GLN A 452 21.53 17.97 14.97
C GLN A 452 21.35 18.08 16.49
N ALA A 453 21.31 16.96 17.22
CA ALA A 453 21.47 16.94 18.66
C ALA A 453 22.93 16.57 18.99
N PRO A 454 23.94 17.43 18.72
CA PRO A 454 25.25 17.20 19.28
C PRO A 454 25.12 17.22 20.79
N PHE A 455 25.97 16.43 21.44
CA PHE A 455 26.23 16.43 22.87
C PHE A 455 26.56 17.85 23.37
N THR A 456 25.58 18.73 23.53
CA THR A 456 25.57 19.61 24.69
C THR A 456 25.27 18.71 25.87
N LYS A 457 26.27 17.90 26.25
CA LYS A 457 26.51 17.69 27.68
C LYS A 457 26.55 19.11 28.21
N GLN A 458 25.47 19.54 28.85
CA GLN A 458 25.56 20.65 29.78
C GLN A 458 26.66 20.19 30.72
N ILE A 459 27.90 20.64 30.48
CA ILE A 459 28.92 20.61 31.50
C ILE A 459 28.23 21.40 32.61
N PRO A 460 27.85 20.74 33.73
CA PRO A 460 27.26 21.48 34.84
C PRO A 460 28.25 22.60 35.11
N ASN A 461 27.75 23.84 35.03
CA ASN A 461 28.58 25.02 35.22
C ASN A 461 29.23 24.85 36.59
N ALA A 462 30.54 24.61 36.62
CA ALA A 462 31.28 24.27 37.84
C ALA A 462 31.22 25.39 38.90
N ASN A 463 30.70 26.56 38.52
CA ASN A 463 30.50 27.72 39.37
C ASN A 463 29.27 27.65 40.29
N ASN A 464 28.46 26.59 40.21
CA ASN A 464 27.36 26.34 41.16
C ASN A 464 27.67 25.14 42.09
N MET A 465 28.91 24.99 42.55
CA MET A 465 29.13 24.19 43.75
C MET A 465 28.59 24.98 44.96
N PRO A 466 27.67 24.41 45.76
CA PRO A 466 27.29 25.02 47.02
C PRO A 466 28.53 25.18 47.88
N GLN A 467 28.80 26.40 48.37
CA GLN A 467 29.80 26.61 49.41
C GLN A 467 29.38 25.76 50.61
N ILE A 468 30.15 24.72 50.89
CA ILE A 468 30.05 23.94 52.11
C ILE A 468 30.51 24.88 53.22
N TYR A 469 29.56 25.47 53.95
CA TYR A 469 29.86 26.12 55.21
C TYR A 469 30.19 25.04 56.24
N ASN A 470 31.46 24.99 56.66
CA ASN A 470 31.85 24.25 57.85
C ASN A 470 31.29 25.00 59.08
N VAL A 471 30.52 24.28 59.90
CA VAL A 471 30.15 24.66 61.27
C VAL A 471 30.84 23.69 62.21
#